data_AF-A0A7Y3C106-F1
#
_entry.id   AF-A0A7Y3C106-F1
#
_cell.length_a   1.000
_cell.length_b   1.000
_cell.length_c   1.000
_cell.angle_alpha   90.00
_cell.angle_beta   90.00
_cell.angle_gamma   90.00
#
_symmetry.space_group_name_H-M   'P 1'
#
loop_
_entity.id
_entity.type
_entity.pdbx_description
1 polymer ?
#
loop_
_entity_poly.entity_id
_entity_poly.type
_entity_poly.pdbx_seq_one_letter_code
_entity_poly.pdbx_strand_id
1 'polypeptide(L)'
;MPHSTRVVSLIAVAPMALLLFAPGGVVSQAHPTSVAPEEIRHIQSISPQSGPPGTVVSLSTMNLPYEANVHVGVGAMGQGFEALVEAQQGRLGEIAVRVSVPEDTPQDRPIVFIAFNAIFAPIGMSDPFHVTDAEGKVRRRGEVVSREDDCVLFRDQDGYEYELTGENDGLQVGEALRVEGFFFNTGPCFDGPTIGVSDARPNEE
;
A
#
# COMPACT_ATOMS: atom_id res chain seq x y z
N MET A 1 41.68 39.15 83.69
CA MET A 1 42.43 40.21 82.98
C MET A 1 43.20 39.54 81.84
N PRO A 2 43.28 40.07 80.61
CA PRO A 2 42.52 41.14 79.94
C PRO A 2 41.80 40.60 78.66
N HIS A 3 40.72 41.25 78.16
CA HIS A 3 40.64 42.06 76.91
C HIS A 3 41.13 41.33 75.63
N SER A 4 40.56 41.47 74.43
CA SER A 4 39.74 42.50 73.80
C SER A 4 39.46 42.00 72.37
N THR A 5 38.21 41.98 71.92
CA THR A 5 37.61 42.93 70.94
C THR A 5 37.94 42.66 69.46
N ARG A 6 36.89 42.22 68.75
CA ARG A 6 36.41 42.55 67.38
C ARG A 6 37.41 42.72 66.23
N VAL A 7 37.12 42.02 65.14
CA VAL A 7 36.92 42.66 63.82
C VAL A 7 35.63 42.12 63.19
N VAL A 8 34.77 43.06 62.80
CA VAL A 8 33.52 42.89 62.05
C VAL A 8 33.84 43.11 60.57
N SER A 9 33.42 42.20 59.67
CA SER A 9 33.27 42.41 58.21
C SER A 9 32.94 41.07 57.55
N LEU A 10 32.07 40.92 56.56
CA LEU A 10 31.10 41.82 55.94
C LEU A 10 30.10 40.87 55.26
N ILE A 11 28.84 41.28 55.22
CA ILE A 11 27.72 40.56 54.62
C ILE A 11 28.00 40.25 53.14
N ALA A 12 27.72 39.03 52.70
CA ALA A 12 27.40 38.74 51.31
C ALA A 12 26.22 37.77 51.24
N VAL A 13 25.02 38.35 51.35
CA VAL A 13 23.77 37.73 50.88
C VAL A 13 23.88 37.66 49.36
N ALA A 14 24.06 36.47 48.80
CA ALA A 14 24.02 36.27 47.36
C ALA A 14 22.55 36.25 46.90
N PRO A 15 22.13 37.12 45.97
CA PRO A 15 20.79 37.09 45.42
C PRO A 15 20.66 35.93 44.42
N MET A 16 19.74 35.02 44.74
CA MET A 16 19.19 34.01 43.87
C MET A 16 18.29 34.69 42.83
N ALA A 17 18.83 34.98 41.64
CA ALA A 17 18.06 35.38 40.47
C ALA A 17 18.87 35.22 39.18
N LEU A 18 18.62 34.13 38.43
CA LEU A 18 18.43 34.13 36.98
C LEU A 18 18.10 32.70 36.50
N LEU A 19 16.82 32.30 36.56
CA LEU A 19 16.33 31.22 35.71
C LEU A 19 15.93 31.86 34.38
N LEU A 20 16.91 31.95 33.47
CA LEU A 20 16.63 32.26 32.07
C LEU A 20 15.96 31.04 31.44
N PHE A 21 14.70 31.23 31.07
CA PHE A 21 13.98 30.41 30.12
C PHE A 21 14.79 30.29 28.82
N ALA A 22 15.23 29.08 28.49
CA ALA A 22 15.47 28.69 27.12
C ALA A 22 14.47 27.58 26.81
N PRO A 23 13.41 27.83 26.00
CA PRO A 23 12.62 26.74 25.46
C PRO A 23 13.55 25.94 24.55
N GLY A 24 14.01 24.79 25.05
CA GLY A 24 14.68 23.78 24.24
C GLY A 24 13.79 23.48 23.05
N GLY A 25 14.32 23.74 21.85
CA GLY A 25 13.55 23.80 20.62
C GLY A 25 12.66 22.59 20.44
N VAL A 26 11.42 22.86 20.05
CA VAL A 26 10.57 21.87 19.38
C VAL A 26 11.40 21.36 18.21
N VAL A 27 11.90 20.12 18.31
CA VAL A 27 12.38 19.39 17.15
C VAL A 27 11.15 19.28 16.26
N SER A 28 11.09 20.13 15.24
CA SER A 28 10.12 20.01 14.17
C SER A 28 10.28 18.60 13.64
N GLN A 29 9.34 17.71 13.94
CA GLN A 29 9.33 16.40 13.35
C GLN A 29 9.29 16.62 11.85
N ALA A 30 10.35 16.20 11.16
CA ALA A 30 10.37 16.21 9.71
C ALA A 30 9.10 15.48 9.27
N HIS A 31 8.19 16.21 8.64
CA HIS A 31 7.02 15.57 8.04
C HIS A 31 7.56 14.54 7.05
N PRO A 32 7.07 13.29 7.06
CA PRO A 32 7.46 12.32 6.05
C PRO A 32 7.21 12.99 4.70
N THR A 33 8.27 13.10 3.89
CA THR A 33 8.18 13.71 2.57
C THR A 33 7.22 12.84 1.77
N SER A 34 6.01 13.34 1.54
CA SER A 34 5.04 12.70 0.67
C SER A 34 5.69 12.62 -0.70
N VAL A 35 6.02 11.40 -1.17
CA VAL A 35 6.46 11.17 -2.54
C VAL A 35 5.31 11.62 -3.45
N ALA A 36 5.59 12.50 -4.41
CA ALA A 36 4.56 12.93 -5.34
C ALA A 36 4.17 11.72 -6.22
N PRO A 37 2.87 11.47 -6.49
CA PRO A 37 2.43 10.31 -7.29
C PRO A 37 3.11 10.21 -8.66
N GLU A 38 3.53 11.34 -9.24
CA GLU A 38 4.21 11.45 -10.54
C GLU A 38 5.66 10.90 -10.53
N GLU A 39 6.24 10.67 -9.34
CA GLU A 39 7.58 10.12 -9.16
C GLU A 39 7.58 8.59 -9.07
N ILE A 40 6.42 7.97 -8.81
CA ILE A 40 6.30 6.52 -8.71
C ILE A 40 6.23 5.91 -10.12
N ARG A 41 7.18 5.05 -10.44
CA ARG A 41 7.20 4.35 -11.74
C ARG A 41 6.21 3.20 -11.76
N HIS A 42 5.73 2.85 -12.93
CA HIS A 42 5.00 1.61 -13.11
C HIS A 42 5.97 0.43 -13.27
N ILE A 43 5.74 -0.67 -12.55
CA ILE A 43 6.45 -1.93 -12.76
C ILE A 43 5.88 -2.58 -14.02
N GLN A 44 6.71 -2.66 -15.06
CA GLN A 44 6.27 -2.97 -16.43
C GLN A 44 5.71 -4.38 -16.64
N SER A 45 6.08 -5.35 -15.80
CA SER A 45 5.60 -6.73 -15.94
C SER A 45 5.41 -7.40 -14.59
N ILE A 46 4.27 -8.05 -14.46
CA ILE A 46 3.87 -8.92 -13.35
C ILE A 46 3.27 -10.20 -13.93
N SER A 47 3.74 -11.37 -13.49
CA SER A 47 3.22 -12.65 -13.96
C SER A 47 3.36 -13.77 -12.92
N PRO A 48 2.27 -14.50 -12.59
CA PRO A 48 0.89 -14.28 -13.05
C PRO A 48 0.28 -13.01 -12.44
N GLN A 49 -0.86 -12.55 -12.99
CA GLN A 49 -1.65 -11.42 -12.45
C GLN A 49 -2.69 -11.85 -11.41
N SER A 50 -2.83 -13.15 -11.17
CA SER A 50 -3.73 -13.71 -10.18
C SER A 50 -3.23 -15.06 -9.66
N GLY A 51 -3.76 -15.47 -8.51
CA GLY A 51 -3.47 -16.76 -7.90
C GLY A 51 -3.70 -16.77 -6.39
N PRO A 52 -3.69 -17.96 -5.77
CA PRO A 52 -3.85 -18.08 -4.33
C PRO A 52 -2.65 -17.56 -3.54
N PRO A 53 -2.79 -17.36 -2.22
CA PRO A 53 -1.64 -17.26 -1.32
C PRO A 53 -0.58 -18.34 -1.62
N GLY A 54 0.70 -17.98 -1.49
CA GLY A 54 1.84 -18.83 -1.87
C GLY A 54 2.21 -18.77 -3.37
N THR A 55 1.42 -18.11 -4.22
CA THR A 55 1.76 -17.96 -5.65
C THR A 55 3.08 -17.24 -5.84
N VAL A 56 3.97 -17.81 -6.65
CA VAL A 56 5.25 -17.17 -7.03
C VAL A 56 5.03 -16.24 -8.22
N VAL A 57 5.21 -14.95 -7.97
CA VAL A 57 5.05 -13.87 -8.94
C VAL A 57 6.40 -13.39 -9.42
N SER A 58 6.58 -13.33 -10.74
CA SER A 58 7.73 -12.72 -11.39
C SER A 58 7.43 -11.25 -11.65
N LEU A 59 8.29 -10.37 -11.18
CA LEU A 59 8.21 -8.93 -11.39
C LEU A 59 9.43 -8.48 -12.18
N SER A 60 9.22 -7.67 -13.21
CA SER A 60 10.32 -7.03 -13.91
C SER A 60 9.98 -5.62 -14.36
N THR A 61 10.97 -4.73 -14.27
CA THR A 61 10.85 -3.36 -14.76
C THR A 61 12.21 -2.80 -15.12
N MET A 62 12.21 -1.70 -15.85
CA MET A 62 13.37 -0.91 -16.23
C MET A 62 13.14 0.56 -15.87
N ASN A 63 14.20 1.37 -15.84
CA ASN A 63 14.11 2.81 -15.59
C ASN A 63 13.53 3.19 -14.22
N LEU A 64 13.66 2.32 -13.21
CA LEU A 64 13.49 2.76 -11.83
C LEU A 64 14.56 3.81 -11.50
N PRO A 65 14.27 4.77 -10.59
CA PRO A 65 15.30 5.63 -10.01
C PRO A 65 16.50 4.79 -9.55
N TYR A 66 17.71 5.30 -9.81
CA TYR A 66 18.93 4.54 -9.54
C TYR A 66 19.18 4.45 -8.03
N GLU A 67 19.20 3.23 -7.51
CA GLU A 67 19.34 2.95 -6.09
C GLU A 67 20.41 1.87 -5.87
N ALA A 68 21.09 1.92 -4.72
CA ALA A 68 22.11 0.91 -4.39
C ALA A 68 21.46 -0.46 -4.15
N ASN A 69 20.33 -0.48 -3.44
CA ASN A 69 19.50 -1.63 -3.14
C ASN A 69 18.03 -1.25 -3.30
N VAL A 70 17.22 -2.17 -3.83
CA VAL A 70 15.77 -2.01 -3.97
C VAL A 70 15.09 -3.05 -3.09
N HIS A 71 14.17 -2.61 -2.24
CA HIS A 71 13.28 -3.52 -1.52
C HIS A 71 12.01 -3.72 -2.32
N VAL A 72 11.52 -4.95 -2.40
CA VAL A 72 10.21 -5.25 -3.00
C VAL A 72 9.30 -5.72 -1.89
N GLY A 73 8.18 -5.03 -1.74
CA GLY A 73 7.13 -5.36 -0.79
C GLY A 73 5.79 -5.61 -1.46
N VAL A 74 4.82 -5.96 -0.64
CA VAL A 74 3.44 -6.25 -1.03
C VAL A 74 2.49 -5.61 -0.04
N GLY A 75 1.33 -5.18 -0.52
CA GLY A 75 0.28 -4.64 0.33
C GLY A 75 -1.01 -4.42 -0.42
N ALA A 76 -2.06 -4.09 0.33
CA ALA A 76 -3.32 -3.61 -0.24
C ALA A 76 -3.44 -2.10 -0.02
N MET A 77 -4.17 -1.44 -0.91
CA MET A 77 -4.43 0.00 -0.79
C MET A 77 -5.08 0.29 0.57
N GLY A 78 -4.54 1.29 1.28
CA GLY A 78 -5.03 1.70 2.60
C GLY A 78 -4.74 0.76 3.77
N GLN A 79 -4.09 -0.39 3.56
CA GLN A 79 -3.84 -1.41 4.61
C GLN A 79 -2.37 -1.53 5.06
N GLY A 80 -1.47 -0.76 4.43
CA GLY A 80 -0.04 -0.85 4.66
C GLY A 80 0.65 -1.91 3.78
N PHE A 81 1.96 -2.05 3.94
CA PHE A 81 2.80 -2.93 3.14
C PHE A 81 3.82 -3.65 4.01
N GLU A 82 4.27 -4.81 3.55
CA GLU A 82 5.39 -5.54 4.11
C GLU A 82 6.49 -5.75 3.06
N ALA A 83 7.76 -5.70 3.48
CA ALA A 83 8.88 -5.97 2.60
C ALA A 83 9.11 -7.49 2.50
N LEU A 84 9.19 -8.00 1.26
CA LEU A 84 9.35 -9.43 0.98
C LEU A 84 10.81 -9.79 0.70
N VAL A 85 11.45 -9.02 -0.17
CA VAL A 85 12.81 -9.30 -0.65
C VAL A 85 13.61 -8.02 -0.88
N GLU A 86 14.93 -8.16 -0.89
CA GLU A 86 15.86 -7.15 -1.36
C GLU A 86 16.49 -7.62 -2.67
N ALA A 87 16.64 -6.70 -3.63
CA ALA A 87 17.19 -6.97 -4.95
C ALA A 87 18.25 -5.94 -5.32
N GLN A 88 19.28 -6.42 -6.02
CA GLN A 88 20.25 -5.56 -6.66
C GLN A 88 19.67 -5.01 -7.95
N GLN A 89 19.75 -3.69 -8.11
CA GLN A 89 19.37 -3.02 -9.33
C GLN A 89 20.53 -3.05 -10.33
N GLY A 90 20.21 -3.22 -11.60
CA GLY A 90 21.21 -3.12 -12.65
C GLY A 90 21.44 -1.68 -13.13
N ARG A 91 22.23 -1.52 -14.20
CA ARG A 91 22.81 -0.22 -14.59
C ARG A 91 21.83 0.74 -15.25
N LEU A 92 20.69 0.25 -15.69
CA LEU A 92 19.59 0.97 -16.34
C LEU A 92 18.36 1.06 -15.43
N GLY A 93 18.53 0.85 -14.12
CA GLY A 93 17.41 0.84 -13.18
C GLY A 93 16.56 -0.43 -13.30
N GLU A 94 17.12 -1.52 -13.82
CA GLU A 94 16.42 -2.79 -13.99
C GLU A 94 16.35 -3.58 -12.68
N ILE A 95 15.17 -4.17 -12.43
CA ILE A 95 15.01 -5.25 -11.45
C ILE A 95 14.25 -6.40 -12.11
N ALA A 96 14.63 -7.63 -11.74
CA ALA A 96 13.93 -8.85 -12.11
C ALA A 96 13.93 -9.78 -10.92
N VAL A 97 12.77 -9.94 -10.26
CA VAL A 97 12.65 -10.67 -8.99
C VAL A 97 11.52 -11.68 -9.05
N ARG A 98 11.59 -12.67 -8.16
CA ARG A 98 10.49 -13.58 -7.86
C ARG A 98 10.12 -13.44 -6.41
N VAL A 99 8.83 -13.22 -6.14
CA VAL A 99 8.28 -13.05 -4.79
C VAL A 99 7.11 -13.99 -4.62
N SER A 100 6.92 -14.53 -3.42
CA SER A 100 5.74 -15.32 -3.09
C SER A 100 4.69 -14.42 -2.47
N VAL A 101 3.43 -14.59 -2.88
CA VAL A 101 2.28 -13.99 -2.19
C VAL A 101 2.21 -14.55 -0.76
N PRO A 102 2.14 -13.72 0.28
CA PRO A 102 2.07 -14.19 1.68
C PRO A 102 0.89 -15.12 1.93
N GLU A 103 1.10 -16.15 2.77
CA GLU A 103 0.11 -17.20 3.05
C GLU A 103 -1.18 -16.68 3.72
N ASP A 104 -1.10 -15.55 4.43
CA ASP A 104 -2.19 -14.88 5.13
C ASP A 104 -2.85 -13.76 4.32
N THR A 105 -2.49 -13.62 3.03
CA THR A 105 -3.05 -12.58 2.15
C THR A 105 -4.57 -12.78 1.97
N PRO A 106 -5.40 -11.78 2.31
CA PRO A 106 -6.85 -11.88 2.12
C PRO A 106 -7.24 -11.97 0.65
N GLN A 107 -8.17 -12.88 0.33
CA GLN A 107 -8.78 -13.00 -1.00
C GLN A 107 -9.79 -11.87 -1.30
N ASP A 108 -10.18 -11.05 -0.32
CA ASP A 108 -11.30 -10.12 -0.45
C ASP A 108 -10.98 -8.82 -1.21
N ARG A 109 -9.73 -8.68 -1.67
CA ARG A 109 -9.19 -7.52 -2.37
C ARG A 109 -7.97 -7.88 -3.22
N PRO A 110 -7.62 -7.06 -4.22
CA PRO A 110 -6.32 -7.16 -4.87
C PRO A 110 -5.18 -6.64 -3.97
N ILE A 111 -3.96 -7.06 -4.28
CA ILE A 111 -2.72 -6.53 -3.70
C ILE A 111 -1.87 -5.89 -4.79
N VAL A 112 -0.94 -5.03 -4.42
CA VAL A 112 0.06 -4.45 -5.31
C VAL A 112 1.46 -4.78 -4.81
N PHE A 113 2.38 -4.96 -5.75
CA PHE A 113 3.80 -5.06 -5.45
C PHE A 113 4.44 -3.69 -5.60
N ILE A 114 5.25 -3.33 -4.61
CA ILE A 114 5.85 -2.00 -4.52
C ILE A 114 7.37 -2.16 -4.44
N ALA A 115 8.08 -1.46 -5.30
CA ALA A 115 9.51 -1.28 -5.20
C ALA A 115 9.81 -0.04 -4.35
N PHE A 116 10.73 -0.16 -3.42
CA PHE A 116 11.18 0.88 -2.52
C PHE A 116 12.69 1.10 -2.62
N ASN A 117 13.12 2.32 -2.34
CA ASN A 117 14.54 2.62 -2.13
C ASN A 117 15.03 2.22 -0.72
N ALA A 118 16.28 2.53 -0.41
CA ALA A 118 16.94 2.16 0.84
C ALA A 118 16.32 2.79 2.12
N ILE A 119 15.46 3.81 1.99
CA ILE A 119 14.73 4.42 3.11
C ILE A 119 13.24 4.06 3.12
N PHE A 120 12.84 3.03 2.37
CA PHE A 120 11.47 2.57 2.21
C PHE A 120 10.49 3.60 1.61
N ALA A 121 11.00 4.54 0.80
CA ALA A 121 10.15 5.40 -0.01
C ALA A 121 9.76 4.66 -1.31
N PRO A 122 8.48 4.67 -1.72
CA PRO A 122 8.03 3.96 -2.93
C PRO A 122 8.62 4.61 -4.18
N ILE A 123 9.20 3.79 -5.05
CA ILE A 123 9.80 4.20 -6.33
C ILE A 123 9.16 3.49 -7.53
N GLY A 124 8.40 2.42 -7.29
CA GLY A 124 7.63 1.77 -8.33
C GLY A 124 6.46 0.94 -7.79
N MET A 125 5.41 0.80 -8.59
CA MET A 125 4.20 0.02 -8.26
C MET A 125 3.74 -0.81 -9.45
N SER A 126 3.32 -2.05 -9.21
CA SER A 126 2.75 -2.93 -10.24
C SER A 126 1.28 -2.63 -10.51
N ASP A 127 0.78 -3.22 -11.60
CA ASP A 127 -0.64 -3.54 -11.72
C ASP A 127 -1.11 -4.42 -10.54
N PRO A 128 -2.41 -4.43 -10.20
CA PRO A 128 -2.93 -5.29 -9.15
C PRO A 128 -2.69 -6.77 -9.45
N PHE A 129 -2.33 -7.50 -8.40
CA PHE A 129 -2.42 -8.94 -8.37
C PHE A 129 -3.73 -9.34 -7.69
N HIS A 130 -4.54 -10.12 -8.40
CA HIS A 130 -5.85 -10.54 -7.93
C HIS A 130 -5.73 -11.84 -7.15
N VAL A 131 -5.80 -11.74 -5.82
CA VAL A 131 -5.72 -12.88 -4.92
C VAL A 131 -6.95 -13.77 -5.11
N THR A 132 -6.72 -15.04 -5.43
CA THR A 132 -7.76 -16.05 -5.63
C THR A 132 -7.77 -17.09 -4.51
N ASP A 133 -8.73 -18.01 -4.53
CA ASP A 133 -8.58 -19.32 -3.87
C ASP A 133 -7.82 -20.30 -4.78
N ALA A 134 -7.72 -21.56 -4.33
CA ALA A 134 -7.04 -22.62 -5.08
C ALA A 134 -7.78 -22.98 -6.39
N GLU A 135 -9.07 -22.69 -6.46
CA GLU A 135 -9.92 -22.89 -7.62
C GLU A 135 -9.86 -21.73 -8.62
N GLY A 136 -9.23 -20.61 -8.26
CA GLY A 136 -9.08 -19.44 -9.13
C GLY A 136 -10.23 -18.43 -9.01
N LYS A 137 -11.05 -18.52 -7.96
CA LYS A 137 -12.10 -17.54 -7.70
C LYS A 137 -11.60 -16.36 -6.89
N VAL A 138 -12.19 -15.20 -7.11
CA VAL A 138 -12.03 -14.00 -6.28
C VAL A 138 -13.30 -13.72 -5.49
N ARG A 139 -13.15 -12.99 -4.38
CA ARG A 139 -14.26 -12.41 -3.64
C ARG A 139 -14.09 -10.91 -3.56
N ARG A 140 -15.10 -10.12 -3.93
CA ARG A 140 -15.04 -8.65 -3.87
C ARG A 140 -16.27 -8.09 -3.20
N ARG A 141 -16.10 -6.96 -2.54
CA ARG A 141 -17.20 -6.10 -2.10
C ARG A 141 -17.09 -4.78 -2.81
N GLY A 142 -18.21 -4.20 -3.19
CA GLY A 142 -18.22 -3.01 -4.02
C GLY A 142 -19.63 -2.65 -4.47
N GLU A 143 -19.71 -1.91 -5.56
CA GLU A 143 -20.96 -1.44 -6.14
C GLU A 143 -20.99 -1.57 -7.66
N VAL A 144 -22.19 -1.72 -8.22
CA VAL A 144 -22.39 -1.62 -9.67
C VAL A 144 -22.32 -0.15 -10.09
N VAL A 145 -21.35 0.19 -10.93
CA VAL A 145 -21.11 1.56 -11.40
C VAL A 145 -21.90 1.88 -12.67
N SER A 146 -21.98 0.93 -13.59
CA SER A 146 -22.75 1.08 -14.82
C SER A 146 -23.28 -0.26 -15.32
N ARG A 147 -24.30 -0.17 -16.16
CA ARG A 147 -24.90 -1.30 -16.85
C ARG A 147 -25.29 -0.88 -18.26
N GLU A 148 -24.73 -1.57 -19.25
CA GLU A 148 -25.04 -1.41 -20.66
C GLU A 148 -25.28 -2.80 -21.26
N ASP A 149 -26.53 -3.09 -21.62
CA ASP A 149 -26.96 -4.44 -22.03
C ASP A 149 -26.56 -5.52 -20.99
N ASP A 150 -25.73 -6.49 -21.39
CA ASP A 150 -25.21 -7.56 -20.53
C ASP A 150 -23.90 -7.19 -19.82
N CYS A 151 -23.33 -6.02 -20.14
CA CYS A 151 -22.08 -5.52 -19.58
C CYS A 151 -22.34 -4.79 -18.27
N VAL A 152 -21.91 -5.38 -17.17
CA VAL A 152 -22.04 -4.79 -15.83
C VAL A 152 -20.65 -4.40 -15.35
N LEU A 153 -20.44 -3.10 -15.08
CA LEU A 153 -19.22 -2.59 -14.48
C LEU A 153 -19.39 -2.55 -12.97
N PHE A 154 -18.51 -3.23 -12.26
CA PHE A 154 -18.46 -3.27 -10.80
C PHE A 154 -17.17 -2.65 -10.30
N ARG A 155 -17.26 -1.81 -9.28
CA ARG A 155 -16.08 -1.22 -8.62
C ARG A 155 -15.98 -1.71 -7.19
N ASP A 156 -14.84 -2.29 -6.84
CA ASP A 156 -14.59 -2.77 -5.49
C ASP A 156 -14.31 -1.63 -4.49
N GLN A 157 -14.24 -1.98 -3.20
CA GLN A 157 -13.98 -1.04 -2.11
C GLN A 157 -12.64 -0.30 -2.22
N ASP A 158 -11.67 -0.86 -2.95
CA ASP A 158 -10.36 -0.26 -3.16
C ASP A 158 -10.29 0.55 -4.48
N GLY A 159 -11.42 0.64 -5.19
CA GLY A 159 -11.59 1.44 -6.41
C GLY A 159 -11.24 0.71 -7.70
N TYR A 160 -10.92 -0.58 -7.65
CA TYR A 160 -10.64 -1.37 -8.84
C TYR A 160 -11.92 -1.77 -9.56
N GLU A 161 -11.91 -1.65 -10.87
CA GLU A 161 -13.06 -1.94 -11.72
C GLU A 161 -12.95 -3.33 -12.34
N TYR A 162 -14.09 -4.01 -12.42
CA TYR A 162 -14.25 -5.35 -12.97
C TYR A 162 -15.45 -5.40 -13.88
N GLU A 163 -15.32 -6.13 -14.99
CA GLU A 163 -16.48 -6.61 -15.73
C GLU A 163 -17.11 -7.76 -14.93
N LEU A 164 -18.42 -7.72 -14.72
CA LEU A 164 -19.16 -8.88 -14.25
C LEU A 164 -19.76 -9.60 -15.45
N THR A 165 -19.55 -10.90 -15.55
CA THR A 165 -20.11 -11.76 -16.60
C THR A 165 -20.87 -12.94 -15.99
N GLY A 166 -21.83 -13.49 -16.73
CA GLY A 166 -22.67 -14.60 -16.25
C GLY A 166 -24.05 -14.12 -15.79
N GLU A 167 -24.56 -14.70 -14.71
CA GLU A 167 -25.90 -14.39 -14.19
C GLU A 167 -25.90 -13.06 -13.42
N ASN A 168 -26.02 -11.96 -14.17
CA ASN A 168 -26.09 -10.59 -13.64
C ASN A 168 -27.51 -10.00 -13.64
N ASP A 169 -28.53 -10.84 -13.84
CA ASP A 169 -29.92 -10.40 -13.92
C ASP A 169 -30.39 -9.80 -12.60
N GLY A 170 -31.03 -8.65 -12.69
CA GLY A 170 -31.58 -7.94 -11.52
C GLY A 170 -30.61 -7.01 -10.79
N LEU A 171 -29.30 -7.06 -11.09
CA LEU A 171 -28.34 -6.12 -10.50
C LEU A 171 -28.60 -4.68 -10.96
N GLN A 172 -28.65 -3.73 -10.02
CA GLN A 172 -28.93 -2.33 -10.27
C GLN A 172 -27.71 -1.44 -10.06
N VAL A 173 -27.61 -0.36 -10.84
CA VAL A 173 -26.57 0.66 -10.62
C VAL A 173 -26.71 1.28 -9.23
N GLY A 174 -25.59 1.41 -8.52
CA GLY A 174 -25.51 1.85 -7.13
C GLY A 174 -25.79 0.77 -6.10
N GLU A 175 -26.07 -0.47 -6.52
CA GLU A 175 -26.28 -1.58 -5.60
C GLU A 175 -24.96 -2.05 -4.99
N ALA A 176 -24.90 -2.07 -3.65
CA ALA A 176 -23.75 -2.56 -2.90
C ALA A 176 -23.81 -4.09 -2.76
N LEU A 177 -22.79 -4.77 -3.30
CA LEU A 177 -22.76 -6.22 -3.44
C LEU A 177 -21.50 -6.83 -2.84
N ARG A 178 -21.63 -8.10 -2.45
CA ARG A 178 -20.53 -9.06 -2.39
C ARG A 178 -20.64 -9.99 -3.59
N VAL A 179 -19.55 -10.09 -4.36
CA VAL A 179 -19.45 -10.92 -5.55
C VAL A 179 -18.38 -11.98 -5.34
N GLU A 180 -18.66 -13.21 -5.74
CA GLU A 180 -17.71 -14.32 -5.84
C GLU A 180 -17.76 -14.93 -7.24
N GLY A 181 -16.59 -15.17 -7.85
CA GLY A 181 -16.53 -15.73 -9.20
C GLY A 181 -15.11 -15.96 -9.70
N PHE A 182 -14.99 -16.57 -10.88
CA PHE A 182 -13.68 -16.83 -11.50
C PHE A 182 -13.08 -15.56 -12.07
N PHE A 183 -11.78 -15.36 -11.86
CA PHE A 183 -11.08 -14.19 -12.36
C PHE A 183 -10.45 -14.42 -13.74
N PHE A 184 -10.61 -13.44 -14.62
CA PHE A 184 -9.99 -13.37 -15.93
C PHE A 184 -9.37 -11.98 -16.14
N ASN A 185 -8.27 -11.91 -16.89
CA ASN A 185 -7.61 -10.63 -17.21
C ASN A 185 -8.31 -9.85 -18.32
N THR A 186 -9.26 -10.48 -19.02
CA THR A 186 -9.96 -9.91 -20.19
C THR A 186 -11.40 -10.39 -20.19
N GLY A 187 -12.33 -9.53 -20.58
CA GLY A 187 -13.75 -9.84 -20.70
C GLY A 187 -14.30 -9.65 -22.11
N PRO A 188 -15.54 -10.06 -22.35
CA PRO A 188 -16.22 -9.85 -23.63
C PRO A 188 -16.60 -8.38 -23.88
N CYS A 189 -16.85 -7.58 -22.85
CA CYS A 189 -17.23 -6.17 -23.02
C CYS A 189 -16.02 -5.24 -23.09
N PHE A 190 -14.98 -5.48 -22.29
CA PHE A 190 -13.76 -4.70 -22.34
C PHE A 190 -12.50 -5.51 -22.03
N ASP A 191 -11.38 -4.99 -22.53
CA ASP A 191 -10.05 -5.51 -22.20
C ASP A 191 -9.71 -5.08 -20.76
N GLY A 192 -9.85 -6.01 -19.81
CA GLY A 192 -9.57 -5.75 -18.40
C GLY A 192 -10.09 -6.83 -17.44
N PRO A 193 -9.82 -6.62 -16.13
CA PRO A 193 -10.24 -7.50 -15.05
C PRO A 193 -11.72 -7.88 -15.16
N THR A 194 -11.99 -9.19 -15.17
CA THR A 194 -13.33 -9.74 -15.34
C THR A 194 -13.60 -10.80 -14.29
N ILE A 195 -14.81 -10.80 -13.73
CA ILE A 195 -15.30 -11.79 -12.79
C ILE A 195 -16.45 -12.54 -13.46
N GLY A 196 -16.24 -13.83 -13.74
CA GLY A 196 -17.31 -14.75 -14.09
C GLY A 196 -18.10 -15.10 -12.83
N VAL A 197 -19.21 -14.39 -12.61
CA VAL A 197 -19.98 -14.41 -11.37
C VAL A 197 -20.56 -15.80 -11.13
N SER A 198 -20.30 -16.32 -9.93
CA SER A 198 -20.88 -17.58 -9.44
C SER A 198 -21.83 -17.37 -8.25
N ASP A 199 -21.66 -16.27 -7.51
CA ASP A 199 -22.57 -15.82 -6.45
C ASP A 199 -22.48 -14.29 -6.36
N ALA A 200 -23.63 -13.63 -6.29
CA ALA A 200 -23.72 -12.19 -6.05
C ALA A 200 -24.87 -11.93 -5.08
N ARG A 201 -24.58 -11.22 -3.99
CA ARG A 201 -25.56 -10.92 -2.94
C ARG A 201 -25.40 -9.49 -2.44
N PRO A 202 -26.47 -8.86 -1.94
CA PRO A 202 -26.34 -7.60 -1.22
C PRO A 202 -25.31 -7.69 -0.09
N ASN A 203 -24.53 -6.63 0.11
CA ASN A 203 -23.67 -6.55 1.29
C ASN A 203 -24.56 -6.46 2.55
N GLU A 204 -24.53 -7.50 3.38
CA GLU A 204 -25.11 -7.43 4.73
C GLU A 204 -24.20 -6.56 5.61
N GLU A 205 -24.77 -5.51 6.24
CA GLU A 205 -24.12 -4.65 7.25
C GLU A 205 -23.83 -5.41 8.56
#